data_AF-A0A815DXR3-F1
#
_entry.id   AF-A0A815DXR3-F1
#
_cell.length_a   1.000
_cell.length_b   1.000
_cell.length_c   1.000
_cell.angle_alpha   90.00
_cell.angle_beta   90.00
_cell.angle_gamma   90.00
#
_symmetry.space_group_name_H-M   'P 1'
#
loop_
_entity.id
_entity.type
_entity.pdbx_description
1 polymer ?
#
loop_
_entity_poly.entity_id
_entity_poly.type
_entity_poly.pdbx_seq_one_letter_code
_entity_poly.pdbx_strand_id
1 'polypeptide(L)'
;MYESSNGFMVNHDEQARSYSGMNSVILSQQASRFWIPFDVKLFETLTPREYLENYCRVNNRRHTLYKRVFDKHKDNEGELSVKVLPDALSDSYMRTIDTHFITQVIALLDLPPNAKISFAQFEGIAAFSERYFFNIFTRQDSMEPQLQKEVLEKLDFSSLKWKLVGINISSSLRQILRLI
;
A
#
# COMPACT_ATOMS: atom_id res chain seq x y z
N MET A 1 12.53 -27.67 38.48
CA MET A 1 11.95 -26.31 38.59
C MET A 1 11.58 -25.88 37.19
N TYR A 2 10.29 -25.66 36.95
CA TYR A 2 9.77 -25.10 35.71
C TYR A 2 9.96 -23.59 35.76
N GLU A 3 10.56 -23.00 34.71
CA GLU A 3 10.24 -21.62 34.35
C GLU A 3 9.64 -21.63 32.95
N SER A 4 8.33 -21.47 32.96
CA SER A 4 7.47 -21.28 31.82
C SER A 4 7.65 -19.86 31.29
N SER A 5 8.25 -19.70 30.12
CA SER A 5 8.18 -18.44 29.37
C SER A 5 6.89 -18.44 28.55
N ASN A 6 5.85 -17.80 29.09
CA ASN A 6 4.58 -17.57 28.42
C ASN A 6 4.29 -16.07 28.37
N GLY A 7 3.97 -15.55 27.18
CA GLY A 7 3.47 -14.19 26.94
C GLY A 7 4.41 -13.37 26.04
N PHE A 8 4.08 -12.96 24.82
CA PHE A 8 2.80 -12.84 24.14
C PHE A 8 3.00 -13.17 22.65
N MET A 9 2.37 -14.24 22.15
CA MET A 9 2.06 -14.27 20.73
C MET A 9 0.91 -13.29 20.53
N VAL A 10 1.21 -12.12 19.95
CA VAL A 10 0.18 -11.15 19.58
C VAL A 10 -0.72 -11.82 18.56
N ASN A 11 -1.98 -12.04 18.92
CA ASN A 11 -2.96 -12.61 18.02
C ASN A 11 -3.39 -11.52 17.03
N HIS A 12 -2.69 -11.47 15.88
CA HIS A 12 -2.90 -10.45 14.85
C HIS A 12 -4.36 -10.44 14.31
N ASP A 13 -5.09 -11.55 14.41
CA ASP A 13 -6.51 -11.64 14.03
C ASP A 13 -7.44 -10.90 15.01
N GLU A 14 -7.07 -10.86 16.29
CA GLU A 14 -7.83 -10.16 17.33
C GLU A 14 -7.55 -8.65 17.29
N GLN A 15 -6.34 -8.26 16.91
CA GLN A 15 -5.94 -6.88 16.66
C GLN A 15 -6.65 -6.30 15.42
N ALA A 16 -6.75 -7.07 14.33
CA ALA A 16 -7.50 -6.69 13.13
C ALA A 16 -8.96 -6.29 13.44
N ARG A 17 -9.60 -6.97 14.41
CA ARG A 17 -10.95 -6.66 14.88
C ARG A 17 -11.03 -5.36 15.69
N SER A 18 -10.01 -5.00 16.48
CA SER A 18 -10.02 -3.74 17.25
C SER A 18 -9.87 -2.50 16.35
N TYR A 19 -9.30 -2.65 15.15
CA TYR A 19 -9.16 -1.55 14.19
C TYR A 19 -10.49 -1.14 13.54
N SER A 20 -11.45 -2.06 13.41
CA SER A 20 -12.72 -1.87 12.68
C SER A 20 -13.46 -0.56 13.04
N GLY A 21 -13.47 -0.16 14.32
CA GLY A 21 -14.16 1.05 14.80
C GLY A 21 -13.43 2.39 14.58
N MET A 22 -12.12 2.40 14.37
CA MET A 22 -11.31 3.62 14.14
C MET A 22 -10.99 3.86 12.65
N ASN A 23 -11.23 2.87 11.79
CA ASN A 23 -10.66 2.78 10.46
C ASN A 23 -11.25 3.71 9.40
N SER A 24 -12.50 4.15 9.50
CA SER A 24 -13.15 4.91 8.42
C SER A 24 -12.57 6.32 8.23
N VAL A 25 -11.95 6.89 9.27
CA VAL A 25 -11.30 8.21 9.21
C VAL A 25 -9.84 8.09 8.74
N ILE A 26 -9.16 7.02 9.14
CA ILE A 26 -7.72 6.82 8.91
C ILE A 26 -7.46 6.18 7.54
N LEU A 27 -8.26 5.20 7.12
CA LEU A 27 -8.12 4.45 5.88
C LEU A 27 -9.33 4.69 4.97
N SER A 28 -9.08 4.82 3.67
CA SER A 28 -10.12 5.07 2.68
C SER A 28 -9.77 4.40 1.36
N GLN A 29 -10.69 3.59 0.86
CA GLN A 29 -10.56 3.01 -0.48
C GLN A 29 -10.50 4.08 -1.59
N GLN A 30 -11.11 5.24 -1.36
CA GLN A 30 -11.13 6.37 -2.30
C GLN A 30 -9.91 7.31 -2.16
N ALA A 31 -8.93 6.95 -1.33
CA ALA A 31 -7.67 7.66 -1.20
C ALA A 31 -6.92 7.75 -2.54
N SER A 32 -7.02 6.69 -3.34
CA SER A 32 -6.30 6.53 -4.59
C SER A 32 -7.11 5.75 -5.62
N ARG A 33 -6.70 5.89 -6.88
CA ARG A 33 -7.13 5.06 -8.00
C ARG A 33 -5.92 4.50 -8.71
N PHE A 34 -5.93 3.20 -8.96
CA PHE A 34 -4.93 2.50 -9.75
C PHE A 34 -5.43 2.27 -11.18
N TRP A 35 -4.50 2.20 -12.11
CA TRP A 35 -4.79 2.07 -13.54
C TRP A 35 -3.91 0.99 -14.15
N ILE A 36 -4.34 0.49 -15.30
CA ILE A 36 -3.55 -0.42 -16.12
C ILE A 36 -2.88 0.41 -17.23
N PRO A 37 -1.58 0.20 -17.52
CA PRO A 37 -0.94 0.80 -18.69
C PRO A 37 -1.72 0.46 -19.96
N PHE A 38 -1.83 1.42 -20.88
CA PHE A 38 -2.53 1.19 -22.15
C PHE A 38 -1.93 0.01 -22.94
N ASP A 39 -0.59 -0.06 -22.99
CA ASP A 39 0.13 -1.24 -23.45
C ASP A 39 0.50 -2.15 -22.27
N VAL A 40 -0.17 -3.30 -22.19
CA VAL A 40 0.05 -4.29 -21.12
C VAL A 40 1.44 -4.93 -21.17
N LYS A 41 2.18 -4.84 -22.29
CA LYS A 41 3.57 -5.31 -22.36
C LYS A 41 4.51 -4.49 -21.49
N LEU A 42 4.14 -3.27 -21.10
CA LEU A 42 4.95 -2.46 -20.17
C LEU A 42 5.13 -3.17 -18.81
N PHE A 43 4.22 -4.06 -18.42
CA PHE A 43 4.39 -4.85 -17.20
C PHE A 43 5.60 -5.79 -17.22
N GLU A 44 6.17 -6.11 -18.39
CA GLU A 44 7.39 -6.94 -18.48
C GLU A 44 8.64 -6.19 -18.03
N THR A 45 8.63 -4.86 -18.10
CA THR A 45 9.79 -4.01 -17.76
C THR A 45 9.58 -3.19 -16.51
N LEU A 46 8.34 -3.04 -16.04
CA LEU A 46 8.04 -2.26 -14.84
C LEU A 46 8.44 -3.00 -13.56
N THR A 47 9.06 -2.25 -12.66
CA THR A 47 9.18 -2.64 -11.25
C THR A 47 7.92 -2.28 -10.46
N PRO A 48 7.69 -2.91 -9.28
CA PRO A 48 6.68 -2.50 -8.31
C PRO A 48 6.59 -0.99 -8.08
N ARG A 49 7.73 -0.35 -7.78
CA ARG A 49 7.81 1.07 -7.48
C ARG A 49 7.47 1.96 -8.68
N GLU A 50 7.94 1.61 -9.87
CA GLU A 50 7.67 2.38 -11.10
C GLU A 50 6.19 2.27 -11.47
N TYR A 51 5.59 1.10 -11.26
CA TYR A 51 4.16 0.93 -11.42
C TYR A 51 3.38 1.85 -10.47
N LEU A 52 3.70 1.82 -9.18
CA LEU A 52 3.01 2.64 -8.18
C LEU A 52 3.23 4.14 -8.39
N GLU A 53 4.40 4.56 -8.86
CA GLU A 53 4.70 5.95 -9.18
C GLU A 53 3.88 6.45 -10.39
N ASN A 54 3.77 5.65 -11.45
CA ASN A 54 3.21 6.10 -12.72
C ASN A 54 1.72 5.76 -12.92
N TYR A 55 1.21 4.73 -12.23
CA TYR A 55 -0.14 4.19 -12.43
C TYR A 55 -0.99 4.19 -11.16
N CYS A 56 -0.63 5.03 -10.18
CA CYS A 56 -1.46 5.38 -9.04
C CYS A 56 -1.76 6.88 -9.06
N ARG A 57 -3.03 7.24 -8.87
CA ARG A 57 -3.44 8.62 -8.67
C ARG A 57 -4.06 8.80 -7.30
N VAL A 58 -3.47 9.66 -6.49
CA VAL A 58 -3.93 9.98 -5.14
C VAL A 58 -4.84 11.21 -5.17
N ASN A 59 -5.85 11.26 -4.31
CA ASN A 59 -6.72 12.43 -4.19
C ASN A 59 -6.02 13.58 -3.44
N ASN A 60 -6.50 14.81 -3.62
CA ASN A 60 -5.84 16.01 -3.07
C ASN A 60 -5.66 15.98 -1.54
N ARG A 61 -6.61 15.37 -0.81
CA ARG A 61 -6.55 15.25 0.65
C ARG A 61 -5.37 14.38 1.07
N ARG A 62 -5.23 13.21 0.45
CA ARG A 62 -4.16 12.26 0.72
C ARG A 62 -2.82 12.72 0.18
N HIS A 63 -2.80 13.37 -0.99
CA HIS A 63 -1.62 14.03 -1.52
C HIS A 63 -1.01 15.01 -0.51
N THR A 64 -1.85 15.90 0.06
CA THR A 64 -1.41 16.86 1.09
C THR A 64 -0.88 16.18 2.34
N LEU A 65 -1.54 15.11 2.79
CA LEU A 65 -1.10 14.31 3.95
C LEU A 65 0.27 13.68 3.68
N TYR A 66 0.40 12.95 2.58
CA TYR A 66 1.64 12.25 2.21
C TYR A 66 2.76 13.24 1.97
N LYS A 67 2.49 14.39 1.37
CA LYS A 67 3.49 15.43 1.19
C LYS A 67 4.03 15.93 2.52
N ARG A 68 3.16 16.21 3.49
CA ARG A 68 3.56 16.61 4.84
C ARG A 68 4.42 15.56 5.54
N VAL A 69 4.05 14.29 5.44
CA VAL A 69 4.81 13.19 6.02
C VAL A 69 6.16 13.03 5.32
N PHE A 70 6.19 13.08 3.99
CA PHE A 70 7.41 13.04 3.21
C PHE A 70 8.37 14.17 3.60
N ASP A 71 7.87 15.42 3.68
CA ASP A 71 8.69 16.57 4.03
C ASP A 71 9.24 16.51 5.47
N LYS A 72 8.58 15.77 6.37
CA LYS A 72 9.08 15.51 7.74
C LYS A 72 10.25 14.51 7.76
N HIS A 73 10.27 13.54 6.85
CA HIS A 73 11.19 12.40 6.90
C HIS A 73 12.29 12.43 5.84
N LYS A 74 12.16 13.26 4.79
CA LYS A 74 13.16 13.37 3.74
C LYS A 74 14.49 13.86 4.30
N ASP A 75 15.56 13.42 3.68
CA ASP A 75 16.91 13.88 3.97
C ASP A 75 17.18 15.27 3.36
N ASN A 76 18.41 15.76 3.56
CA ASN A 76 18.85 17.05 3.02
C ASN A 76 18.92 17.08 1.49
N GLU A 77 18.93 15.91 0.83
CA GLU A 77 18.90 15.78 -0.64
C GLU A 77 17.46 15.81 -1.16
N GLY A 78 16.47 15.81 -0.26
CA GLY A 78 15.06 15.89 -0.61
C GLY A 78 14.42 14.53 -0.90
N GLU A 79 15.07 13.43 -0.52
CA GLU A 79 14.62 12.06 -0.77
C GLU A 79 14.44 11.27 0.53
N LEU A 80 13.67 10.18 0.48
CA LEU A 80 13.59 9.23 1.59
C LEU A 80 14.57 8.08 1.37
N SER A 81 15.24 7.65 2.43
CA SER A 81 15.95 6.36 2.43
C SER A 81 15.01 5.22 2.79
N VAL A 82 15.30 4.00 2.31
CA VAL A 82 14.52 2.80 2.68
C VAL A 82 14.47 2.60 4.20
N LYS A 83 15.51 3.00 4.93
CA LYS A 83 15.60 2.85 6.39
C LYS A 83 14.52 3.64 7.15
N VAL A 84 14.11 4.80 6.63
CA VAL A 84 13.09 5.68 7.26
C VAL A 84 11.68 5.42 6.73
N LEU A 85 11.55 4.63 5.67
CA LEU A 85 10.26 4.31 5.05
C LEU A 85 9.25 3.69 6.03
N PRO A 86 9.61 2.73 6.93
CA PRO A 86 8.66 2.20 7.90
C PRO A 86 8.06 3.27 8.82
N ASP A 87 8.90 4.19 9.31
CA ASP A 87 8.46 5.29 10.18
C ASP A 87 7.58 6.29 9.43
N ALA A 88 7.92 6.63 8.19
CA ALA A 88 7.11 7.50 7.35
C ALA A 88 5.73 6.88 7.03
N LEU A 89 5.67 5.59 6.74
CA LEU A 89 4.39 4.90 6.55
C LEU A 89 3.59 4.85 7.85
N SER A 90 4.23 4.53 8.99
CA SER A 90 3.55 4.53 10.29
C SER A 90 2.94 5.91 10.61
N ASP A 91 3.69 7.00 10.40
CA ASP A 91 3.19 8.36 10.61
C ASP A 91 2.03 8.72 9.68
N SER A 92 1.99 8.18 8.45
CA SER A 92 0.88 8.38 7.50
C SER A 92 -0.46 7.86 8.04
N TYR A 93 -0.41 6.89 8.94
CA TYR A 93 -1.57 6.30 9.61
C TYR A 93 -1.60 6.61 11.10
N MET A 94 -1.00 7.72 11.52
CA MET A 94 -0.99 8.18 12.92
C MET A 94 -0.46 7.12 13.90
N ARG A 95 0.48 6.28 13.44
CA ARG A 95 1.09 5.15 14.17
C ARG A 95 0.08 4.12 14.70
N THR A 96 -1.10 4.05 14.08
CA THR A 96 -2.12 3.07 14.46
C THR A 96 -1.85 1.70 13.86
N ILE A 97 -1.25 1.64 12.67
CA ILE A 97 -0.95 0.38 11.98
C ILE A 97 0.31 -0.26 12.58
N ASP A 98 0.19 -1.54 12.96
CA ASP A 98 1.29 -2.33 13.49
C ASP A 98 2.45 -2.44 12.49
N THR A 99 3.68 -2.37 13.02
CA THR A 99 4.91 -2.46 12.22
C THR A 99 4.97 -3.75 11.39
N HIS A 100 4.39 -4.85 11.88
CA HIS A 100 4.29 -6.10 11.14
C HIS A 100 3.65 -5.91 9.75
N PHE A 101 2.51 -5.23 9.67
CA PHE A 101 1.82 -4.99 8.39
C PHE A 101 2.61 -4.01 7.49
N ILE A 102 3.27 -3.02 8.10
CA ILE A 102 4.13 -2.07 7.38
C ILE A 102 5.30 -2.81 6.73
N THR A 103 5.96 -3.71 7.46
CA THR A 103 7.06 -4.55 6.93
C THR A 103 6.59 -5.46 5.81
N GLN A 104 5.38 -6.03 5.91
CA GLN A 104 4.81 -6.80 4.81
C GLN A 104 4.65 -5.98 3.54
N VAL A 105 4.16 -4.74 3.62
CA VAL A 105 4.05 -3.86 2.44
C VAL A 105 5.44 -3.57 1.86
N ILE A 106 6.41 -3.22 2.69
CA ILE A 106 7.77 -2.90 2.21
C ILE A 106 8.40 -4.10 1.49
N ALA A 107 8.18 -5.32 1.99
CA ALA A 107 8.69 -6.54 1.34
C ALA A 107 8.13 -6.78 -0.07
N LEU A 108 6.93 -6.25 -0.39
CA LEU A 108 6.32 -6.37 -1.72
C LEU A 108 6.94 -5.45 -2.76
N LEU A 109 7.58 -4.37 -2.32
CA LEU A 109 8.07 -3.30 -3.20
C LEU A 109 9.41 -3.62 -3.85
N ASP A 110 10.11 -4.66 -3.39
CA ASP A 110 11.42 -5.09 -3.90
C ASP A 110 12.43 -3.94 -3.97
N LEU A 111 12.51 -3.16 -2.88
CA LEU A 111 13.37 -1.98 -2.80
C LEU A 111 14.82 -2.36 -2.45
N PRO A 112 15.83 -1.90 -3.24
CA PRO A 112 17.23 -2.04 -2.86
C PRO A 112 17.55 -1.36 -1.52
N PRO A 113 18.46 -1.87 -0.68
CA PRO A 113 18.74 -1.31 0.65
C PRO A 113 19.14 0.16 0.67
N ASN A 114 19.79 0.63 -0.41
CA ASN A 114 20.26 2.01 -0.57
C ASN A 114 19.36 2.82 -1.53
N ALA A 115 18.17 2.33 -1.84
CA ALA A 115 17.27 3.06 -2.70
C ALA A 115 16.89 4.40 -2.08
N LYS A 116 16.88 5.41 -2.95
CA LYS A 116 16.32 6.71 -2.67
C LYS A 116 14.90 6.74 -3.24
N ILE A 117 13.99 7.30 -2.46
CA ILE A 117 12.57 7.31 -2.75
C ILE A 117 12.14 8.76 -2.93
N SER A 118 11.72 9.10 -4.14
CA SER A 118 11.17 10.41 -4.46
C SER A 118 9.80 10.60 -3.80
N PHE A 119 9.29 11.84 -3.78
CA PHE A 119 7.95 12.08 -3.27
C PHE A 119 6.87 11.32 -4.07
N ALA A 120 6.98 11.26 -5.40
CA ALA A 120 6.03 10.55 -6.25
C ALA A 120 6.01 9.04 -5.94
N GLN A 121 7.19 8.46 -5.71
CA GLN A 121 7.30 7.06 -5.29
C GLN A 121 6.70 6.84 -3.90
N PHE A 122 7.01 7.71 -2.93
CA PHE A 122 6.44 7.61 -1.59
C PHE A 122 4.91 7.73 -1.63
N GLU A 123 4.37 8.67 -2.40
CA GLU A 123 2.93 8.86 -2.57
C GLU A 123 2.25 7.60 -3.12
N GLY A 124 2.82 6.99 -4.16
CA GLY A 124 2.33 5.72 -4.71
C GLY A 124 2.39 4.57 -3.70
N ILE A 125 3.49 4.47 -2.95
CA ILE A 125 3.68 3.45 -1.90
C ILE A 125 2.68 3.63 -0.75
N ALA A 126 2.48 4.86 -0.28
CA ALA A 126 1.53 5.19 0.80
C ALA A 126 0.08 4.91 0.36
N ALA A 127 -0.25 5.21 -0.90
CA ALA A 127 -1.54 4.87 -1.47
C ALA A 127 -1.79 3.36 -1.57
N PHE A 128 -0.78 2.59 -2.00
CA PHE A 128 -0.85 1.14 -2.06
C PHE A 128 -1.00 0.50 -0.67
N SER A 129 -0.18 0.94 0.29
CA SER A 129 -0.29 0.47 1.68
C SER A 129 -1.66 0.78 2.28
N GLU A 130 -2.23 1.98 2.05
CA GLU A 130 -3.58 2.29 2.50
C GLU A 130 -4.61 1.34 1.90
N ARG A 131 -4.51 1.02 0.60
CA ARG A 131 -5.40 0.06 -0.06
C ARG A 131 -5.26 -1.35 0.53
N TYR A 132 -4.03 -1.77 0.76
CA TYR A 132 -3.71 -3.05 1.38
C TYR A 132 -4.28 -3.17 2.81
N PHE A 133 -4.05 -2.15 3.65
CA PHE A 133 -4.58 -2.11 5.02
C PHE A 133 -6.11 -2.05 5.04
N PHE A 134 -6.72 -1.24 4.18
CA PHE A 134 -8.18 -1.20 4.08
C PHE A 134 -8.78 -2.57 3.74
N ASN A 135 -8.16 -3.29 2.80
CA ASN A 135 -8.60 -4.64 2.43
C ASN A 135 -8.45 -5.65 3.57
N ILE A 136 -7.45 -5.52 4.44
CA ILE A 136 -7.26 -6.42 5.59
C ILE A 136 -8.23 -6.08 6.72
N PHE A 137 -8.35 -4.80 7.07
CA PHE A 137 -9.05 -4.39 8.30
C PHE A 137 -10.53 -4.05 8.11
N THR A 138 -10.98 -3.74 6.89
CA THR A 138 -12.38 -3.33 6.64
C THR A 138 -13.22 -4.43 6.00
N ARG A 139 -12.60 -5.47 5.39
CA ARG A 139 -13.34 -6.59 4.78
C ARG A 139 -14.16 -7.44 5.75
N GLN A 140 -14.04 -7.23 7.06
CA GLN A 140 -14.76 -8.03 8.05
C GLN A 140 -16.14 -7.47 8.44
N ASP A 141 -16.46 -6.19 8.20
CA ASP A 141 -17.63 -5.57 8.87
C ASP A 141 -18.63 -4.76 8.02
N SER A 142 -18.45 -4.54 6.71
CA SER A 142 -19.41 -3.67 6.00
C SER A 142 -19.85 -4.11 4.58
N MET A 143 -21.17 -4.33 4.49
CA MET A 143 -21.99 -4.28 3.28
C MET A 143 -22.18 -2.82 2.83
N GLU A 144 -21.11 -2.03 2.71
CA GLU A 144 -21.24 -0.66 2.20
C GLU A 144 -21.45 -0.68 0.68
N PRO A 145 -22.40 0.12 0.14
CA PRO A 145 -22.69 0.14 -1.28
C PRO A 145 -21.43 0.55 -2.03
N GLN A 146 -20.97 -0.32 -2.92
CA GLN A 146 -19.77 -0.10 -3.72
C GLN A 146 -19.89 1.23 -4.48
N LEU A 147 -19.18 2.24 -3.96
CA LEU A 147 -19.33 3.61 -4.40
C LEU A 147 -18.90 3.72 -5.86
N GLN A 148 -19.75 4.37 -6.67
CA GLN A 148 -19.65 4.52 -8.13
C GLN A 148 -18.28 5.02 -8.65
N LYS A 149 -17.43 5.61 -7.79
CA LYS A 149 -16.08 6.08 -8.14
C LYS A 149 -15.08 4.95 -8.46
N GLU A 150 -15.38 3.71 -8.10
CA GLU A 150 -14.55 2.53 -8.34
C GLU A 150 -14.88 1.78 -9.63
N VAL A 151 -15.94 2.15 -10.35
CA VAL A 151 -16.40 1.39 -11.52
C VAL A 151 -15.30 1.24 -12.57
N LEU A 152 -14.54 2.31 -12.85
CA LEU A 152 -13.46 2.26 -13.84
C LEU A 152 -12.31 1.35 -13.42
N GLU A 153 -11.83 1.48 -12.18
CA GLU A 153 -10.77 0.62 -11.64
C GLU A 153 -11.22 -0.85 -11.62
N LYS A 154 -12.46 -1.13 -11.19
CA LYS A 154 -13.02 -2.48 -11.23
C LYS A 154 -13.11 -3.03 -12.64
N LEU A 155 -13.52 -2.23 -13.62
CA LEU A 155 -13.56 -2.65 -15.02
C LEU A 155 -12.16 -2.98 -15.54
N ASP A 156 -11.19 -2.10 -15.28
CA ASP A 156 -9.80 -2.32 -15.66
C ASP A 156 -9.27 -3.62 -15.03
N PHE A 157 -9.37 -3.76 -13.71
CA PHE A 157 -8.78 -4.88 -12.97
C PHE A 157 -9.55 -6.20 -13.08
N SER A 158 -10.86 -6.18 -13.35
CA SER A 158 -11.65 -7.41 -13.61
C SER A 158 -11.12 -8.20 -14.81
N SER A 159 -10.56 -7.47 -15.78
CA SER A 159 -9.99 -8.02 -17.01
C SER A 159 -8.49 -8.32 -16.93
N LEU A 160 -7.81 -7.88 -15.86
CA LEU A 160 -6.36 -7.91 -15.77
C LEU A 160 -5.80 -9.33 -15.83
N LYS A 161 -6.47 -10.31 -15.22
CA LYS A 161 -6.01 -11.71 -15.21
C LYS A 161 -5.81 -12.27 -16.62
N TRP A 162 -6.75 -12.00 -17.54
CA TRP A 162 -6.64 -12.49 -18.92
C TRP A 162 -5.74 -11.59 -19.77
N LYS A 163 -5.71 -10.28 -19.52
CA LYS A 163 -4.79 -9.34 -20.18
C LYS A 163 -3.31 -9.67 -19.95
N LEU A 164 -2.98 -10.26 -18.80
CA LEU A 164 -1.63 -10.69 -18.44
C LEU A 164 -1.26 -12.09 -18.95
N VAL A 165 -2.14 -12.78 -19.69
CA VAL A 165 -1.82 -14.10 -20.27
C VAL A 165 -0.73 -13.92 -21.32
N GLY A 166 0.38 -14.67 -21.17
CA GLY A 166 1.54 -14.58 -22.06
C GLY A 166 2.47 -13.39 -21.80
N ILE A 167 2.19 -12.56 -20.80
CA ILE A 167 3.04 -11.43 -20.40
C ILE A 167 4.01 -11.87 -19.30
N ASN A 168 5.30 -11.64 -19.52
CA ASN A 168 6.36 -11.98 -18.57
C ASN A 168 6.53 -10.93 -17.46
N ILE A 169 5.55 -10.87 -16.55
CA ILE A 169 5.55 -9.96 -15.41
C ILE A 169 6.32 -10.55 -14.22
N SER A 170 7.08 -9.69 -13.52
CA SER A 170 7.79 -10.07 -12.29
C SER A 170 6.83 -10.55 -11.19
N SER A 171 7.32 -11.44 -10.32
CA SER A 171 6.52 -12.01 -9.23
C SER A 171 6.02 -10.93 -8.26
N SER A 172 6.88 -9.99 -7.89
CA SER A 172 6.57 -8.90 -6.96
C SER A 172 5.50 -7.97 -7.52
N LEU A 173 5.62 -7.56 -8.80
CA LEU A 173 4.60 -6.72 -9.42
C LEU A 173 3.27 -7.45 -9.58
N ARG A 174 3.30 -8.74 -9.95
CA ARG A 174 2.09 -9.58 -10.00
C ARG A 174 1.40 -9.65 -8.63
N GLN A 175 2.15 -9.67 -7.53
CA GLN A 175 1.59 -9.71 -6.19
C GLN A 175 0.91 -8.40 -5.81
N ILE A 176 1.53 -7.24 -6.09
CA ILE A 176 0.91 -5.93 -5.88
C ILE A 176 -0.38 -5.79 -6.67
N LEU A 177 -0.38 -6.16 -7.96
CA LEU A 177 -1.56 -6.06 -8.81
C LEU A 177 -2.73 -6.95 -8.37
N ARG A 178 -2.47 -8.02 -7.61
CA ARG A 178 -3.52 -8.89 -7.02
C ARG A 178 -4.15 -8.29 -5.76
N LEU A 179 -3.45 -7.36 -5.11
CA LEU A 179 -3.87 -6.73 -3.85
C LEU A 179 -4.60 -5.41 -4.07
N ILE A 180 -4.60 -4.91 -5.32
CA ILE A 180 -5.40 -3.79 -5.82
C ILE A 180 -6.76 -4.31 -6.25
#